data_AF-A0AA39IW79-F1
#
_entry.id   AF-A0AA39IW79-F1
#
_cell.length_a   1.000
_cell.length_b   1.000
_cell.length_c   1.000
_cell.angle_alpha   90.00
_cell.angle_beta   90.00
_cell.angle_gamma   90.00
#
_symmetry.space_group_name_H-M   'P 1'
#
loop_
_entity.id
_entity.type
_entity.pdbx_description
1 polymer ?
#
loop_
_entity_poly.entity_id
_entity_poly.type
_entity_poly.pdbx_seq_one_letter_code
_entity_poly.pdbx_strand_id
1 'polypeptide(L)' 'MHIIARSEYADKSIADIEEFRNGSGAVVQVISSYGPPLDIILGFHSMCIMNVVAYKYAYCLYPKATLIVKASIA' A
#
# COMPACT_ATOMS: atom_id res chain seq x y z
N MET A 1 8.45 -7.66 21.49
CA MET A 1 9.26 -6.45 21.25
C MET A 1 8.78 -5.86 19.94
N HIS A 2 7.89 -4.86 20.01
CA HIS A 2 7.27 -4.23 18.84
C HIS A 2 8.03 -2.93 18.59
N ILE A 3 8.86 -2.89 17.55
CA ILE A 3 9.60 -1.68 17.17
C ILE A 3 8.61 -0.85 16.36
N ILE A 4 7.98 0.14 17.01
CA ILE A 4 7.14 1.14 16.35
C ILE A 4 8.10 2.11 15.65
N ALA A 5 8.40 1.86 14.37
CA ALA A 5 9.03 2.86 13.53
C ALA A 5 7.98 3.92 13.18
N ARG A 6 7.88 4.99 13.97
CA ARG A 6 7.10 6.19 13.61
C ARG A 6 7.77 6.83 12.40
N SER A 7 7.28 6.53 11.20
CA SER A 7 7.59 7.29 10.01
C SER A 7 6.82 8.60 10.05
N GLU A 8 7.51 9.72 9.86
CA GLU A 8 6.97 11.09 9.85
C GLU A 8 6.13 11.35 8.59
N TYR A 9 5.03 10.62 8.39
CA TYR A 9 3.97 11.05 7.49
C TYR A 9 3.09 12.05 8.24
N ALA A 10 3.55 13.30 8.30
CA ALA A 10 2.80 14.43 8.86
C ALA A 10 1.65 14.89 7.93
N ASP A 11 0.95 13.95 7.30
CA ASP A 11 -0.35 14.20 6.68
C ASP A 11 -1.43 13.65 7.60
N LYS A 12 -2.39 14.49 7.99
CA LYS A 12 -3.37 14.23 9.06
C LYS A 12 -4.35 13.08 8.77
N SER A 13 -4.13 12.36 7.68
CA SER A 13 -5.04 11.39 7.10
C SER A 13 -4.74 9.95 7.52
N ILE A 14 -3.50 9.63 7.96
CA ILE A 14 -3.13 8.29 8.46
C ILE A 14 -3.39 8.22 9.96
N ALA A 15 -4.20 7.24 10.39
CA ALA A 15 -4.50 6.99 11.79
C ALA A 15 -3.48 6.02 12.41
N ASP A 16 -3.15 4.93 11.71
CA ASP A 16 -2.21 3.92 12.18
C ASP A 16 -1.67 3.05 11.04
N ILE A 17 -0.50 2.44 11.24
CA ILE A 17 0.13 1.50 10.30
C ILE A 17 0.62 0.28 11.09
N GLU A 18 0.03 -0.88 10.82
CA GLU A 18 0.45 -2.16 11.37
C GLU A 18 1.12 -3.01 10.30
N GLU A 19 2.25 -3.64 10.64
CA GLU A 19 3.00 -4.47 9.71
C GLU A 19 3.06 -5.93 10.19
N PHE A 20 2.65 -6.83 9.30
CA PHE A 20 2.63 -8.27 9.51
C PHE A 20 3.61 -8.94 8.56
N ARG A 21 4.48 -9.80 9.09
CA ARG A 21 5.46 -10.56 8.31
C ARG A 21 5.17 -12.04 8.42
N ASN A 22 5.20 -12.75 7.30
CA ASN A 22 5.11 -14.20 7.31
C ASN A 22 6.53 -14.84 7.40
N GLY A 23 6.59 -16.17 7.58
CA GLY A 23 7.85 -16.91 7.65
C GLY A 23 8.66 -16.93 6.35
N SER A 24 8.08 -16.51 5.22
CA SER A 24 8.77 -16.38 3.93
C SER A 24 9.30 -14.97 3.65
N GLY A 25 9.17 -14.04 4.60
CA GLY A 25 9.61 -12.65 4.46
C GLY A 25 8.64 -11.74 3.70
N ALA A 26 7.47 -12.23 3.31
CA ALA A 26 6.42 -11.39 2.73
C ALA A 26 5.83 -10.49 3.82
N VAL A 27 5.55 -9.24 3.44
CA VAL A 27 5.06 -8.20 4.34
C VAL A 27 3.67 -7.75 3.91
N VAL A 28 2.74 -7.70 4.86
CA VAL A 28 1.42 -7.08 4.70
C VAL A 28 1.37 -5.87 5.64
N GLN A 29 1.05 -4.71 5.09
CA GLN A 29 0.82 -3.49 5.87
C GLN A 29 -0.68 -3.20 5.90
N VAL A 30 -1.21 -2.98 7.10
CA VAL A 30 -2.59 -2.57 7.34
C VAL A 30 -2.55 -1.10 7.76
N ILE A 31 -3.19 -0.25 6.96
CA ILE A 31 -3.21 1.21 7.18
C ILE A 31 -4.62 1.61 7.57
N SER A 32 -4.77 2.17 8.77
CA SER A 32 -6.00 2.82 9.20
C SER A 32 -5.93 4.30 8.85
N SER A 33 -7.03 4.88 8.36
CA SER A 33 -7.05 6.26 7.88
C SER A 33 -8.33 7.02 8.19
N TYR A 34 -8.19 8.34 8.35
CA TYR A 34 -9.28 9.30 8.44
C TYR A 34 -9.66 9.89 7.07
N GLY A 35 -8.75 9.83 6.10
CA GLY A 35 -8.94 10.34 4.73
C GLY A 35 -9.30 9.25 3.72
N PRO A 36 -9.54 9.63 2.45
CA PRO A 36 -9.77 8.67 1.38
C PRO A 36 -8.57 7.70 1.23
N PRO A 37 -8.78 6.36 1.27
CA PRO A 37 -7.68 5.40 1.24
C PRO A 37 -6.76 5.52 0.02
N LEU A 38 -7.32 5.91 -1.14
CA LEU A 38 -6.55 6.09 -2.36
C LEU A 38 -5.58 7.27 -2.28
N ASP A 39 -5.97 8.38 -1.66
CA ASP A 39 -5.10 9.56 -1.53
C ASP A 39 -3.87 9.21 -0.68
N ILE A 40 -4.07 8.42 0.37
CA ILE A 40 -3.02 7.96 1.27
C ILE A 40 -2.08 6.97 0.58
N ILE A 41 -2.65 5.97 -0.10
CA ILE A 41 -1.87 4.93 -0.80
C ILE A 41 -1.07 5.55 -1.96
N LEU A 42 -1.64 6.49 -2.71
CA LEU A 42 -0.95 7.18 -3.80
C LEU A 42 0.05 8.23 -3.32
N GLY A 43 -0.16 8.81 -2.13
CA GLY A 43 0.78 9.73 -1.47
C GLY A 43 1.99 9.04 -0.85
N PHE A 44 2.02 7.71 -0.80
CA PHE A 44 3.13 6.94 -0.26
C PHE A 44 4.34 7.00 -1.21
N HIS A 45 5.23 7.95 -0.96
CA HIS A 45 6.42 8.24 -1.80
C HIS A 45 7.35 7.04 -2.08
N SER A 46 7.22 5.95 -1.33
CA SER A 46 8.13 4.80 -1.32
C SER A 46 7.55 3.53 -1.95
N MET A 47 6.27 3.54 -2.37
CA MET A 47 5.61 2.35 -2.91
C MET A 47 4.91 2.67 -4.24
N CYS A 48 5.38 2.07 -5.34
CA CYS A 48 4.62 2.01 -6.58
C CYS A 48 3.51 0.98 -6.47
N ILE A 49 2.40 1.35 -5.82
CA ILE A 49 1.21 0.51 -5.75
C ILE A 49 0.66 0.37 -7.17
N MET A 50 0.74 -0.83 -7.74
CA MET A 50 0.36 -1.04 -9.14
C MET A 50 -1.13 -1.34 -9.34
N ASN A 51 -1.75 -2.01 -8.39
CA ASN A 51 -3.13 -2.50 -8.51
C ASN A 51 -3.87 -2.30 -7.20
N VAL A 52 -5.13 -1.89 -7.28
CA VAL A 52 -6.02 -1.68 -6.13
C VAL A 52 -7.20 -2.62 -6.24
N VAL A 53 -7.46 -3.41 -5.20
CA VAL A 53 -8.68 -4.20 -5.09
C VAL A 53 -9.56 -3.57 -4.02
N ALA A 54 -10.70 -3.02 -4.42
CA ALA A 54 -11.71 -2.44 -3.56
C ALA A 54 -12.91 -3.39 -3.42
N TYR A 55 -13.87 -3.05 -2.55
CA TYR A 55 -15.02 -3.90 -2.27
C TYR A 55 -15.83 -4.31 -3.53
N LYS A 56 -16.02 -3.40 -4.50
CA LYS A 56 -16.80 -3.67 -5.72
C LYS A 56 -15.97 -3.81 -6.99
N TYR A 57 -14.75 -3.27 -7.01
CA TYR A 57 -13.97 -3.10 -8.24
C TYR A 57 -12.49 -3.37 -7.99
N ALA A 58 -11.82 -3.85 -9.02
CA ALA A 58 -10.37 -3.90 -9.08
C ALA A 58 -9.86 -2.89 -10.13
N TYR A 59 -8.91 -2.05 -9.74
CA TYR A 59 -8.26 -1.06 -10.59
C TYR A 59 -6.84 -1.51 -10.88
N CYS A 60 -6.47 -1.52 -12.16
CA CYS A 60 -5.13 -1.84 -12.63
C CYS A 60 -4.50 -0.58 -13.20
N LEU A 61 -3.52 0.01 -12.52
CA LEU A 61 -2.90 1.27 -12.95
C LEU A 61 -1.90 1.05 -14.08
N TYR A 62 -1.32 -0.15 -14.17
CA TYR A 62 -0.39 -0.55 -15.23
C TYR A 62 -0.87 -1.81 -15.96
N PRO A 63 -1.97 -1.73 -16.74
CA PRO A 63 -2.61 -2.91 -17.34
C PRO A 63 -1.69 -3.63 -18.34
N LYS A 64 -0.88 -2.90 -19.10
CA LYS A 64 0.09 -3.52 -20.02
C LYS A 64 1.15 -4.33 -19.26
N ALA A 65 1.75 -3.75 -18.23
CA ALA A 65 2.78 -4.43 -17.42
C ALA A 65 2.18 -5.60 -16.62
N THR A 66 1.04 -5.39 -15.97
CA THR A 66 0.39 -6.39 -15.10
C THR A 66 -0.24 -7.53 -15.90
N LEU A 67 -1.06 -7.22 -16.92
CA LEU A 67 -1.92 -8.23 -17.57
C LEU A 67 -1.26 -8.90 -18.77
N ILE A 68 -0.41 -8.17 -19.50
CA ILE A 68 0.24 -8.69 -20.72
C ILE A 68 1.64 -9.21 -20.39
N VAL A 69 2.48 -8.37 -19.79
CA VAL A 69 3.89 -8.70 -19.50
C VAL A 69 4.02 -9.56 -18.24
N LYS A 70 3.05 -9.48 -17.32
CA LYS A 70 3.06 -10.14 -15.99
C LYS A 70 4.29 -9.76 -15.17
N ALA A 71 4.66 -8.49 -15.20
CA ALA A 71 5.83 -7.95 -14.50
C ALA A 71 5.46 -6.75 -13.62
N SER A 72 6.28 -6.52 -12.59
CA SER A 72 6.31 -5.24 -11.90
C SER A 72 7.02 -4.19 -12.75
N ILE A 73 6.66 -2.92 -12.56
CA ILE A 73 7.37 -1.78 -13.17
C ILE A 73 8.50 -1.24 -12.27
N ALA A 74 8.75 -1.90 -11.12
CA ALA A 74 9.81 -1.56 -10.17
C ALA A 74 11.19 -2.03 -10.65
#